data_AF-A0A965M329-F1
#
_entry.id   AF-A0A965M329-F1
#
_cell.length_a   1.000
_cell.length_b   1.000
_cell.length_c   1.000
_cell.angle_alpha   90.00
_cell.angle_beta   90.00
_cell.angle_gamma   90.00
#
_symmetry.space_group_name_H-M   'P 1'
#
loop_
_entity.id
_entity.type
_entity.pdbx_description
1 polymer ?
#
loop_
_entity_poly.entity_id
_entity_poly.type
_entity_poly.pdbx_seq_one_letter_code
_entity_poly.pdbx_strand_id
1 'polypeptide(L)'
;MKRFSFFLALLGSLQVAQSADILTDWWQRHPAFSSWSELHLELAETIRSKVTPPQRDVLKPGGDWEKSFRLWQWLALMESTANDDAKPSLIALGSNADVLTALFENLKPEDHPKQAVEILGAMQKKYPEDVAVLPRLAVALALVFDQPFPRDWPHGQVARSALPIEPPDPVLRLHSMAILQKDRRYLLDLRDLMVDELKYMVDYPLSESEMEWARKNVTASRSGFDKVFPSIRYDIPRYERNILSWPYPNYTLSEIRQRGGICVDQAYFAAMSGKAKGLPTLFFTGQGDSGGHAWFGYLETPGKWETDCGRYAQENYPVGQARDPQTWKLISDTELVFLAKNRERSQAFKQARLWTDYAASLGQAEAEEWIEAALGVQPEYLPAWSLRADLMVKRNADPATQKQFWESFSKRFASYPDLKVVGQEKLLELAKAGGDTKQITNLERQILVQNRSKRFDLGIGAAAGQVMEK
;
A
#
# COMPACT_ATOMS: atom_id res chain seq x y z
N MET A 1 61.66 23.54 21.02
CA MET A 1 60.85 23.74 19.80
C MET A 1 60.61 22.38 19.15
N LYS A 2 59.34 21.94 19.04
CA LYS A 2 58.80 20.82 18.21
C LYS A 2 59.31 19.40 18.53
N ARG A 3 58.59 18.52 19.26
CA ARG A 3 57.32 17.74 19.01
C ARG A 3 57.46 16.62 17.97
N PHE A 4 56.83 15.47 18.29
CA PHE A 4 56.72 14.14 17.60
C PHE A 4 57.84 13.16 17.98
N SER A 5 57.62 11.91 18.45
CA SER A 5 56.45 11.02 18.47
C SER A 5 56.53 10.06 19.66
N PHE A 6 55.43 9.90 20.39
CA PHE A 6 55.18 8.75 21.27
C PHE A 6 53.72 8.39 21.05
N PHE A 7 53.43 7.25 20.41
CA PHE A 7 52.20 6.48 20.59
C PHE A 7 52.40 5.12 19.95
N LEU A 8 52.74 4.14 20.79
CA LEU A 8 52.71 2.72 20.47
C LEU A 8 51.41 2.15 21.06
N ALA A 9 50.62 1.53 20.18
CA ALA A 9 49.69 0.42 20.41
C ALA A 9 48.77 0.45 21.65
N LEU A 10 47.52 0.84 21.43
CA LEU A 10 46.36 0.21 22.08
C LEU A 10 45.38 -0.22 20.98
N LEU A 11 45.57 -1.43 20.48
CA LEU A 11 44.56 -2.16 19.70
C LEU A 11 43.50 -2.65 20.70
N GLY A 12 42.53 -1.79 20.98
CA GLY A 12 41.27 -2.20 21.59
C GLY A 12 40.43 -2.88 20.53
N SER A 13 40.38 -4.21 20.55
CA SER A 13 39.35 -4.99 19.86
C SER A 13 37.98 -4.60 20.43
N LEU A 14 37.29 -3.70 19.72
CA LEU A 14 35.84 -3.55 19.83
C LEU A 14 35.21 -4.85 19.31
N GLN A 15 35.09 -5.85 20.17
CA GLN A 15 34.04 -6.84 20.04
C GLN A 15 32.72 -6.09 20.19
N VAL A 16 32.14 -5.70 19.06
CA VAL A 16 30.70 -5.48 18.98
C VAL A 16 30.08 -6.82 19.34
N ALA A 17 29.65 -6.97 20.60
CA ALA A 17 28.72 -8.04 20.95
C ALA A 17 27.46 -7.75 20.14
N GLN A 18 27.34 -8.39 18.97
CA GLN A 18 26.06 -8.50 18.28
C GLN A 18 25.15 -9.19 19.27
N SER A 19 24.17 -8.46 19.82
CA SER A 19 23.01 -9.13 20.41
C SER A 19 22.46 -10.01 19.30
N ALA A 20 22.55 -11.32 19.47
CA ALA A 20 22.09 -12.25 18.45
C ALA A 20 20.60 -11.95 18.17
N ASP A 21 20.27 -11.81 16.89
CA ASP A 21 18.90 -11.50 16.49
C ASP A 21 18.01 -12.69 16.85
N ILE A 22 16.92 -12.44 17.59
CA ILE A 22 16.05 -13.49 18.15
C ILE A 22 15.56 -14.49 17.09
N LEU A 23 15.39 -14.03 15.84
CA LEU A 23 15.00 -14.89 14.72
C LEU A 23 16.13 -15.83 14.30
N THR A 24 17.36 -15.33 14.22
CA THR A 24 18.54 -16.15 13.89
C THR A 24 18.75 -17.22 14.96
N ASP A 25 18.68 -16.85 16.23
CA ASP A 25 18.78 -17.79 17.36
C ASP A 25 17.64 -18.81 17.37
N TRP A 26 16.43 -18.39 16.98
CA TRP A 26 15.30 -19.30 16.87
C TRP A 26 15.52 -20.34 15.77
N TRP A 27 15.98 -19.95 14.57
CA TRP A 27 16.26 -20.90 13.49
C TRP A 27 17.42 -21.84 13.81
N GLN A 28 18.45 -21.38 14.54
CA GLN A 28 19.56 -22.24 14.99
C GLN A 28 19.12 -23.34 15.96
N ARG A 29 18.06 -23.10 16.75
CA ARG A 29 17.46 -24.11 17.64
C ARG A 29 16.58 -25.12 16.91
N HIS A 30 16.21 -24.84 15.66
CA HIS A 30 15.35 -25.69 14.83
C HIS A 30 16.02 -26.10 13.51
N PRO A 31 17.24 -26.69 13.53
CA PRO A 31 17.99 -26.95 12.30
C PRO A 31 17.39 -28.09 11.45
N ALA A 32 16.57 -28.96 12.04
CA ALA A 32 16.06 -30.18 11.43
C ALA A 32 14.55 -30.38 11.68
N PHE A 33 13.77 -29.30 11.60
CA PHE A 33 12.32 -29.38 11.77
C PHE A 33 11.66 -30.21 10.67
N SER A 34 10.66 -31.01 11.08
CA SER A 34 9.99 -31.98 10.22
C SER A 34 8.90 -31.32 9.36
N SER A 35 8.20 -30.32 9.90
CA SER A 35 7.11 -29.61 9.22
C SER A 35 7.02 -28.14 9.68
N TRP A 36 6.52 -27.27 8.80
CA TRP A 36 6.25 -25.87 9.14
C TRP A 36 5.12 -25.74 10.18
N SER A 37 4.14 -26.64 10.15
CA SER A 37 3.01 -26.66 11.07
C SER A 37 3.43 -26.92 12.52
N GLU A 38 4.39 -27.83 12.75
CA GLU A 38 4.95 -28.11 14.07
C GLU A 38 5.57 -26.85 14.68
N LEU A 39 6.42 -26.17 13.91
CA LEU A 39 7.05 -24.92 14.31
C LEU A 39 6.03 -23.81 14.58
N HIS A 40 5.00 -23.71 13.73
CA HIS A 40 3.92 -22.73 13.86
C HIS A 40 3.16 -22.92 15.19
N LEU A 41 2.85 -24.17 15.58
CA LEU A 41 2.17 -24.47 16.83
C LEU A 41 3.04 -24.20 18.06
N GLU A 42 4.31 -24.63 18.05
CA GLU A 42 5.25 -24.39 19.15
C GLU A 42 5.43 -22.88 19.42
N LEU A 43 5.62 -22.09 18.35
CA LEU A 43 5.81 -20.66 18.47
C LEU A 43 4.53 -19.96 18.96
N ALA A 44 3.35 -20.43 18.56
CA ALA A 44 2.07 -19.91 19.03
C ALA A 44 1.93 -20.03 20.56
N GLU A 45 2.27 -21.20 21.12
CA GLU A 45 2.23 -21.45 22.57
C GLU A 45 3.21 -20.54 23.32
N THR A 46 4.43 -20.41 22.80
CA THR A 46 5.46 -19.53 23.36
C THR A 46 4.98 -18.09 23.42
N ILE A 47 4.42 -17.57 22.32
CA ILE A 47 3.91 -16.19 22.25
C ILE A 47 2.74 -15.99 23.21
N ARG A 48 1.74 -16.88 23.21
CA ARG A 48 0.55 -16.76 24.08
C ARG A 48 0.90 -16.80 25.58
N SER A 49 1.96 -17.51 25.96
CA SER A 49 2.42 -17.56 27.36
C SER A 49 2.98 -16.22 27.88
N LYS A 50 3.33 -15.29 26.99
CA LYS A 50 3.98 -14.00 27.32
C LYS A 50 3.18 -12.78 26.89
N VAL A 51 2.46 -12.89 25.77
CA VAL A 51 1.68 -11.80 25.19
C VAL A 51 0.24 -11.97 25.62
N THR A 52 -0.17 -11.21 26.64
CA THR A 52 -1.53 -11.21 27.18
C THR A 52 -2.03 -9.76 27.30
N PRO A 53 -3.35 -9.50 27.34
CA PRO A 53 -3.86 -8.12 27.46
C PRO A 53 -3.30 -7.31 28.64
N PRO A 54 -3.08 -7.89 29.84
CA PRO A 54 -2.41 -7.19 30.96
C PRO A 54 -0.94 -6.88 30.70
N GLN A 55 -0.26 -7.66 29.86
CA GLN A 55 1.16 -7.50 29.51
C GLN A 55 1.35 -7.02 28.06
N ARG A 56 0.34 -6.40 27.46
CA ARG A 56 0.32 -6.05 26.03
C ARG A 56 1.49 -5.19 25.55
N ASP A 57 2.07 -4.40 26.44
CA ASP A 57 3.19 -3.51 26.13
C ASP A 57 4.49 -4.25 25.78
N VAL A 58 4.58 -5.55 26.06
CA VAL A 58 5.67 -6.40 25.56
C VAL A 58 5.60 -6.60 24.04
N LEU A 59 4.39 -6.54 23.46
CA LEU A 59 4.13 -6.60 22.03
C LEU A 59 4.09 -5.17 21.47
N LYS A 60 5.27 -4.67 21.09
CA LYS A 60 5.47 -3.32 20.57
C LYS A 60 6.28 -3.32 19.26
N PRO A 61 6.08 -2.31 18.39
CA PRO A 61 6.84 -2.16 17.15
C PRO A 61 8.37 -2.19 17.37
N GLY A 62 9.07 -2.98 16.55
CA GLY A 62 10.51 -3.25 16.63
C GLY A 62 10.94 -4.16 17.78
N GLY A 63 10.02 -4.64 18.61
CA GLY A 63 10.32 -5.50 19.75
C GLY A 63 10.49 -6.97 19.39
N ASP A 64 11.16 -7.73 20.25
CA ASP A 64 11.40 -9.17 20.03
C ASP A 64 10.11 -9.98 19.88
N TRP A 65 9.07 -9.65 20.64
CA TRP A 65 7.77 -10.32 20.53
C TRP A 65 7.02 -9.98 19.24
N GLU A 66 7.24 -8.81 18.65
CA GLU A 66 6.75 -8.56 17.29
C GLU A 66 7.49 -9.48 16.32
N LYS A 67 8.82 -9.55 16.38
CA LYS A 67 9.60 -10.41 15.48
C LYS A 67 9.13 -11.87 15.56
N SER A 68 8.96 -12.40 16.77
CA SER A 68 8.41 -13.74 16.98
C SER A 68 6.99 -13.87 16.43
N PHE A 69 6.13 -12.86 16.61
CA PHE A 69 4.77 -12.87 16.06
C PHE A 69 4.76 -12.84 14.53
N ARG A 70 5.61 -12.03 13.88
CA ARG A 70 5.74 -12.00 12.41
C ARG A 70 6.34 -13.30 11.87
N LEU A 71 7.26 -13.93 12.59
CA LEU A 71 7.74 -15.28 12.27
C LEU A 71 6.62 -16.31 12.39
N TRP A 72 5.79 -16.23 13.42
CA TRP A 72 4.62 -17.10 13.55
C TRP A 72 3.69 -16.97 12.33
N GLN A 73 3.38 -15.75 11.88
CA GLN A 73 2.60 -15.52 10.66
C GLN A 73 3.31 -16.11 9.41
N TRP A 74 4.64 -15.99 9.34
CA TRP A 74 5.44 -16.57 8.26
C TRP A 74 5.31 -18.09 8.18
N LEU A 75 5.43 -18.78 9.31
CA LEU A 75 5.32 -20.23 9.38
C LEU A 75 3.94 -20.73 8.92
N ALA A 76 2.87 -20.03 9.30
CA ALA A 76 1.52 -20.31 8.83
C ALA A 76 1.39 -20.17 7.30
N LEU A 77 2.02 -19.15 6.73
CA LEU A 77 2.01 -18.93 5.29
C LEU A 77 2.78 -20.06 4.58
N MET A 78 3.96 -20.44 5.08
CA MET A 78 4.80 -21.49 4.49
C MET A 78 4.12 -22.86 4.45
N GLU A 79 3.30 -23.20 5.44
CA GLU A 79 2.49 -24.42 5.44
C GLU A 79 1.65 -24.56 4.17
N SER A 80 1.16 -23.44 3.63
CA SER A 80 0.29 -23.42 2.45
C SER A 80 1.03 -23.19 1.11
N THR A 81 2.30 -22.78 1.14
CA THR A 81 3.00 -22.27 -0.05
C THR A 81 4.35 -22.91 -0.35
N ALA A 82 5.01 -23.53 0.62
CA ALA A 82 6.40 -23.96 0.47
C ALA A 82 6.54 -25.19 -0.45
N ASN A 83 7.58 -25.18 -1.28
CA ASN A 83 8.15 -26.38 -1.90
C ASN A 83 9.55 -26.64 -1.31
N ASP A 84 10.06 -27.86 -1.48
CA ASP A 84 11.35 -28.25 -0.88
C ASP A 84 12.57 -27.50 -1.48
N ASP A 85 12.55 -27.15 -2.77
CA ASP A 85 13.65 -26.42 -3.44
C ASP A 85 13.79 -24.96 -2.93
N ALA A 86 12.68 -24.36 -2.50
CA ALA A 86 12.64 -23.00 -1.98
C ALA A 86 12.99 -22.92 -0.48
N LYS A 87 13.00 -24.06 0.24
CA LYS A 87 13.14 -24.12 1.70
C LYS A 87 14.32 -23.29 2.26
N PRO A 88 15.55 -23.34 1.71
CA PRO A 88 16.66 -22.53 2.22
C PRO A 88 16.41 -21.02 2.10
N SER A 89 15.84 -20.57 0.98
CA SER A 89 15.52 -19.15 0.76
C SER A 89 14.37 -18.70 1.68
N LEU A 90 13.38 -19.57 1.92
CA LEU A 90 12.26 -19.27 2.82
C LEU A 90 12.70 -19.20 4.29
N ILE A 91 13.66 -20.01 4.72
CA ILE A 91 14.29 -19.90 6.05
C ILE A 91 15.06 -18.59 6.17
N ALA A 92 15.83 -18.21 5.13
CA ALA A 92 16.58 -16.95 5.12
C ALA A 92 15.65 -15.73 5.21
N LEU A 93 14.55 -15.73 4.47
CA LEU A 93 13.50 -14.69 4.57
C LEU A 93 12.84 -14.69 5.96
N GLY A 94 12.54 -15.89 6.51
CA GLY A 94 12.03 -16.07 7.87
C GLY A 94 12.99 -15.62 8.98
N SER A 95 14.26 -15.40 8.66
CA SER A 95 15.26 -14.84 9.59
C SER A 95 15.36 -13.32 9.48
N ASN A 96 14.70 -12.68 8.51
CA ASN A 96 14.79 -11.26 8.24
C ASN A 96 13.54 -10.52 8.77
N ALA A 97 13.67 -9.92 9.96
CA ALA A 97 12.58 -9.20 10.62
C ALA A 97 11.98 -8.06 9.77
N ASP A 98 12.80 -7.36 8.98
CA ASP A 98 12.33 -6.26 8.13
C ASP A 98 11.46 -6.77 6.98
N VAL A 99 11.81 -7.90 6.37
CA VAL A 99 10.98 -8.56 5.35
C VAL A 99 9.66 -9.02 5.95
N LEU A 100 9.69 -9.71 7.09
CA LEU A 100 8.48 -10.24 7.71
C LEU A 100 7.53 -9.12 8.13
N THR A 101 8.06 -8.08 8.78
CA THR A 101 7.28 -6.91 9.17
C THR A 101 6.70 -6.21 7.93
N ALA A 102 7.53 -5.95 6.92
CA ALA A 102 7.08 -5.30 5.69
C ALA A 102 5.97 -6.10 4.98
N LEU A 103 6.09 -7.43 4.90
CA LEU A 103 5.10 -8.29 4.26
C LEU A 103 3.78 -8.28 5.02
N PHE A 104 3.79 -8.62 6.32
CA PHE A 104 2.54 -8.81 7.07
C PHE A 104 1.84 -7.50 7.42
N GLU A 105 2.55 -6.38 7.45
CA GLU A 105 1.89 -5.08 7.58
C GLU A 105 1.20 -4.60 6.30
N ASN A 106 1.52 -5.19 5.14
CA ASN A 106 1.05 -4.72 3.83
C ASN A 106 0.25 -5.77 3.04
N LEU A 107 0.17 -7.01 3.52
CA LEU A 107 -0.63 -8.04 2.89
C LEU A 107 -2.13 -7.67 2.97
N LYS A 108 -2.82 -7.76 1.84
CA LYS A 108 -4.24 -7.44 1.68
C LYS A 108 -5.04 -8.69 1.31
N PRO A 109 -6.36 -8.71 1.57
CA PRO A 109 -7.24 -9.81 1.16
C PRO A 109 -7.24 -10.08 -0.36
N GLU A 110 -6.94 -9.07 -1.18
CA GLU A 110 -6.85 -9.17 -2.63
C GLU A 110 -5.56 -9.82 -3.15
N ASP A 111 -4.51 -9.86 -2.31
CA ASP A 111 -3.21 -10.39 -2.73
C ASP A 111 -3.29 -11.89 -2.98
N HIS A 112 -2.28 -12.42 -3.67
CA HIS A 112 -2.03 -13.84 -3.84
C HIS A 112 -0.78 -14.24 -3.03
N PRO A 113 -0.90 -14.57 -1.72
CA PRO A 113 0.24 -14.75 -0.83
C PRO A 113 1.26 -15.78 -1.32
N LYS A 114 0.78 -16.86 -1.95
CA LYS A 114 1.65 -17.87 -2.56
C LYS A 114 2.55 -17.28 -3.64
N GLN A 115 1.98 -16.53 -4.57
CA GLN A 115 2.72 -15.92 -5.66
C GLN A 115 3.71 -14.87 -5.14
N ALA A 116 3.31 -14.05 -4.17
CA ALA A 116 4.19 -13.08 -3.52
C ALA A 116 5.40 -13.78 -2.84
N VAL A 117 5.16 -14.88 -2.13
CA VAL A 117 6.24 -15.68 -1.50
C VAL A 117 7.16 -16.32 -2.53
N GLU A 118 6.63 -16.84 -3.64
CA GLU A 118 7.45 -17.39 -4.72
C GLU A 118 8.36 -16.33 -5.34
N ILE A 119 7.84 -15.11 -5.55
CA ILE A 119 8.63 -13.96 -6.05
C ILE A 119 9.73 -13.59 -5.03
N LEU A 120 9.39 -13.44 -3.75
CA LEU A 120 10.35 -13.15 -2.69
C LEU A 120 11.43 -14.24 -2.57
N GLY A 121 11.04 -15.51 -2.64
CA GLY A 121 11.95 -16.64 -2.60
C GLY A 121 12.92 -16.62 -3.78
N ALA A 122 12.44 -16.30 -4.97
CA ALA A 122 13.29 -16.15 -6.16
C ALA A 122 14.27 -14.96 -6.04
N MET A 123 13.82 -13.82 -5.49
CA MET A 123 14.68 -12.69 -5.16
C MET A 123 15.77 -13.08 -4.15
N GLN A 124 15.40 -13.72 -3.05
CA GLN A 124 16.33 -14.16 -2.02
C GLN A 124 17.35 -15.18 -2.55
N LYS A 125 16.92 -16.11 -3.42
CA LYS A 125 17.78 -17.12 -4.03
C LYS A 125 18.83 -16.50 -4.96
N LYS A 126 18.44 -15.50 -5.76
CA LYS A 126 19.30 -14.92 -6.80
C LYS A 126 20.10 -13.71 -6.33
N TYR A 127 19.53 -12.87 -5.49
CA TYR A 127 20.07 -11.58 -5.06
C TYR A 127 19.88 -11.35 -3.54
N PRO A 128 20.44 -12.22 -2.67
CA PRO A 128 20.24 -12.14 -1.22
C PRO A 128 20.70 -10.81 -0.62
N GLU A 129 21.80 -10.24 -1.11
CA GLU A 129 22.33 -8.95 -0.66
C GLU A 129 21.38 -7.79 -0.97
N ASP A 130 20.70 -7.82 -2.13
CA ASP A 130 19.76 -6.78 -2.51
C ASP A 130 18.50 -6.83 -1.64
N VAL A 131 18.03 -8.04 -1.29
CA VAL A 131 16.92 -8.23 -0.33
C VAL A 131 17.31 -7.74 1.06
N ALA A 132 18.54 -7.98 1.50
CA ALA A 132 19.03 -7.52 2.79
C ALA A 132 19.11 -5.99 2.88
N VAL A 133 19.53 -5.31 1.79
CA VAL A 133 19.66 -3.84 1.76
C VAL A 133 18.31 -3.14 1.49
N LEU A 134 17.42 -3.76 0.71
CA LEU A 134 16.14 -3.18 0.28
C LEU A 134 14.94 -4.12 0.56
N PRO A 135 14.72 -4.56 1.82
CA PRO A 135 13.69 -5.54 2.15
C PRO A 135 12.28 -5.06 1.80
N ARG A 136 11.98 -3.77 2.03
CA ARG A 136 10.68 -3.17 1.69
C ARG A 136 10.44 -3.08 0.18
N LEU A 137 11.50 -2.88 -0.62
CA LEU A 137 11.38 -2.89 -2.09
C LEU A 137 11.09 -4.29 -2.61
N ALA A 138 11.77 -5.31 -2.06
CA ALA A 138 11.51 -6.70 -2.40
C ALA A 138 10.04 -7.07 -2.11
N VAL A 139 9.52 -6.67 -0.93
CA VAL A 139 8.10 -6.87 -0.59
C VAL A 139 7.16 -6.09 -1.51
N ALA A 140 7.42 -4.81 -1.79
CA ALA A 140 6.59 -4.02 -2.69
C ALA A 140 6.53 -4.63 -4.11
N LEU A 141 7.65 -5.13 -4.63
CA LEU A 141 7.69 -5.86 -5.89
C LEU A 141 6.89 -7.17 -5.80
N ALA A 142 7.05 -7.93 -4.73
CA ALA A 142 6.30 -9.17 -4.57
C ALA A 142 4.78 -8.97 -4.52
N LEU A 143 4.31 -7.93 -3.83
CA LEU A 143 2.89 -7.61 -3.69
C LEU A 143 2.27 -6.93 -4.92
N VAL A 144 3.05 -6.21 -5.73
CA VAL A 144 2.52 -5.60 -6.97
C VAL A 144 2.49 -6.62 -8.12
N PHE A 145 3.42 -7.57 -8.14
CA PHE A 145 3.59 -8.54 -9.23
C PHE A 145 2.99 -9.93 -8.91
N ASP A 146 2.28 -10.08 -7.79
CA ASP A 146 1.54 -11.31 -7.47
C ASP A 146 0.26 -11.49 -8.31
N GLN A 147 -0.11 -10.47 -9.07
CA GLN A 147 -1.21 -10.47 -10.01
C GLN A 147 -0.89 -9.67 -11.29
N PRO A 148 -1.57 -9.96 -12.42
CA PRO A 148 -1.28 -9.30 -13.68
C PRO A 148 -1.77 -7.84 -13.70
N PHE A 149 -1.09 -7.01 -14.49
CA PHE A 149 -1.55 -5.65 -14.79
C PHE A 149 -2.92 -5.68 -15.49
N PRO A 150 -3.81 -4.71 -15.20
CA PRO A 150 -5.13 -4.67 -15.80
C PRO A 150 -5.04 -4.39 -17.31
N ARG A 151 -6.07 -4.82 -18.05
CA ARG A 151 -6.07 -4.75 -19.52
C ARG A 151 -6.04 -3.32 -20.05
N ASP A 152 -6.64 -2.40 -19.30
CA ASP A 152 -6.74 -0.96 -19.57
C ASP A 152 -5.57 -0.15 -19.00
N TRP A 153 -4.54 -0.79 -18.44
CA TRP A 153 -3.30 -0.08 -18.06
C TRP A 153 -2.63 0.53 -19.32
N PRO A 154 -2.13 1.78 -19.27
CA PRO A 154 -2.18 2.70 -18.13
C PRO A 154 -3.50 3.48 -18.03
N HIS A 155 -4.21 3.65 -19.15
CA HIS A 155 -5.54 4.26 -19.25
C HIS A 155 -6.23 3.85 -20.56
N GLY A 156 -7.55 4.03 -20.64
CA GLY A 156 -8.36 3.62 -21.81
C GLY A 156 -8.20 4.46 -23.09
N GLN A 157 -7.28 5.43 -23.12
CA GLN A 157 -7.06 6.33 -24.27
C GLN A 157 -5.80 5.98 -25.07
N VAL A 158 -5.23 4.79 -24.88
CA VAL A 158 -4.09 4.29 -25.67
C VAL A 158 -4.31 2.83 -26.03
N ALA A 159 -4.00 2.47 -27.27
CA ALA A 159 -4.03 1.08 -27.71
C ALA A 159 -2.87 0.30 -27.08
N ARG A 160 -3.14 -0.90 -26.58
CA ARG A 160 -2.10 -1.74 -25.94
C ARG A 160 -0.91 -2.02 -26.85
N SER A 161 -1.13 -2.14 -28.16
CA SER A 161 -0.08 -2.36 -29.17
C SER A 161 0.88 -1.19 -29.34
N ALA A 162 0.50 0.02 -28.89
CA ALA A 162 1.36 1.19 -28.96
C ALA A 162 2.30 1.31 -27.74
N LEU A 163 2.01 0.59 -26.65
CA LEU A 163 2.79 0.70 -25.41
C LEU A 163 4.09 -0.09 -25.51
N PRO A 164 5.23 0.45 -25.03
CA PRO A 164 6.52 -0.25 -24.98
C PRO A 164 6.58 -1.21 -23.78
N ILE A 165 5.67 -2.19 -23.75
CA ILE A 165 5.55 -3.17 -22.68
C ILE A 165 6.52 -4.33 -22.89
N GLU A 166 7.23 -4.70 -21.84
CA GLU A 166 7.98 -5.95 -21.74
C GLU A 166 7.40 -6.84 -20.64
N PRO A 167 7.50 -8.19 -20.75
CA PRO A 167 7.13 -9.07 -19.66
C PRO A 167 7.89 -8.68 -18.38
N PRO A 168 7.19 -8.35 -17.29
CA PRO A 168 7.87 -7.90 -16.09
C PRO A 168 8.61 -9.06 -15.41
N ASP A 169 9.88 -8.84 -15.08
CA ASP A 169 10.67 -9.71 -14.20
C ASP A 169 10.94 -8.97 -12.88
N PRO A 170 10.19 -9.26 -11.81
CA PRO A 170 10.36 -8.58 -10.53
C PRO A 170 11.73 -8.89 -9.88
N VAL A 171 12.34 -10.04 -10.17
CA VAL A 171 13.64 -10.44 -9.60
C VAL A 171 14.76 -9.61 -10.23
N LEU A 172 14.78 -9.50 -11.55
CA LEU A 172 15.73 -8.61 -12.24
C LEU A 172 15.47 -7.15 -11.91
N ARG A 173 14.20 -6.75 -11.75
CA ARG A 173 13.85 -5.38 -11.37
C ARG A 173 14.40 -5.00 -10.00
N LEU A 174 14.30 -5.87 -8.99
CA LEU A 174 14.92 -5.64 -7.68
C LEU A 174 16.42 -5.32 -7.85
N HIS A 175 17.13 -6.18 -8.58
CA HIS A 175 18.57 -6.04 -8.79
C HIS A 175 18.94 -4.75 -9.53
N SER A 176 18.25 -4.45 -10.63
CA SER A 176 18.44 -3.20 -11.37
C SER A 176 18.21 -1.98 -10.49
N MET A 177 17.14 -1.98 -9.67
CA MET A 177 16.85 -0.89 -8.77
C MET A 177 17.88 -0.77 -7.62
N ALA A 178 18.42 -1.90 -7.13
CA ALA A 178 19.49 -1.90 -6.14
C ALA A 178 20.79 -1.27 -6.68
N ILE A 179 21.15 -1.58 -7.94
CA ILE A 179 22.29 -0.92 -8.62
C ILE A 179 22.04 0.58 -8.75
N LEU A 180 20.86 0.99 -9.23
CA LEU A 180 20.51 2.40 -9.39
C LEU A 180 20.54 3.17 -8.05
N GLN A 181 20.06 2.54 -6.97
CA GLN A 181 20.13 3.07 -5.61
C GLN A 181 21.59 3.23 -5.15
N LYS A 182 22.43 2.20 -5.33
CA LYS A 182 23.85 2.24 -4.97
C LYS A 182 24.59 3.35 -5.72
N ASP A 183 24.28 3.52 -7.00
CA ASP A 183 24.85 4.55 -7.87
C ASP A 183 24.22 5.94 -7.67
N ARG A 184 23.30 6.08 -6.71
CA ARG A 184 22.58 7.32 -6.37
C ARG A 184 21.88 7.95 -7.57
N ARG A 185 21.28 7.12 -8.42
CA ARG A 185 20.55 7.54 -9.63
C ARG A 185 19.08 7.90 -9.37
N TYR A 186 18.64 7.80 -8.11
CA TYR A 186 17.30 8.18 -7.66
C TYR A 186 17.30 9.50 -6.88
N LEU A 187 16.17 10.20 -6.93
CA LEU A 187 15.92 11.45 -6.21
C LEU A 187 15.59 11.23 -4.72
N LEU A 188 15.19 10.01 -4.36
CA LEU A 188 14.94 9.57 -2.99
C LEU A 188 15.83 8.36 -2.68
N ASP A 189 16.19 8.22 -1.42
CA ASP A 189 16.77 6.99 -0.90
C ASP A 189 15.65 5.96 -0.72
N LEU A 190 15.71 4.86 -1.47
CA LEU A 190 14.67 3.83 -1.42
C LEU A 190 14.53 3.18 -0.04
N ARG A 191 15.56 3.26 0.82
CA ARG A 191 15.54 2.70 2.19
C ARG A 191 14.67 3.51 3.15
N ASP A 192 14.45 4.79 2.85
CA ASP A 192 13.59 5.66 3.66
C ASP A 192 12.10 5.49 3.34
N LEU A 193 11.79 4.80 2.24
CA LEU A 193 10.43 4.57 1.77
C LEU A 193 9.79 3.36 2.45
N MET A 194 8.48 3.43 2.59
CA MET A 194 7.63 2.36 3.12
C MET A 194 7.01 1.56 1.94
N VAL A 195 6.51 0.35 2.20
CA VAL A 195 5.95 -0.51 1.13
C VAL A 195 4.73 0.14 0.45
N ASP A 196 3.89 0.79 1.24
CA ASP A 196 2.71 1.56 0.81
C ASP A 196 3.08 2.75 -0.11
N GLU A 197 4.31 3.23 -0.06
CA GLU A 197 4.85 4.23 -1.01
C GLU A 197 5.56 3.56 -2.20
N LEU A 198 6.40 2.56 -1.95
CA LEU A 198 7.21 1.88 -2.96
C LEU A 198 6.35 1.20 -4.04
N LYS A 199 5.15 0.73 -3.69
CA LYS A 199 4.22 0.14 -4.67
C LYS A 199 3.84 1.10 -5.81
N TYR A 200 3.76 2.40 -5.54
CA TYR A 200 3.49 3.46 -6.54
C TYR A 200 4.72 3.87 -7.35
N MET A 201 5.87 3.23 -7.10
CA MET A 201 7.08 3.42 -7.88
C MET A 201 7.32 2.24 -8.82
N VAL A 202 6.99 1.01 -8.42
CA VAL A 202 7.34 -0.22 -9.15
C VAL A 202 6.28 -0.70 -10.13
N ASP A 203 5.10 -0.09 -10.11
CA ASP A 203 3.89 -0.47 -10.83
C ASP A 203 3.86 0.01 -12.29
N TYR A 204 4.80 -0.50 -13.06
CA TYR A 204 4.86 -0.28 -14.51
C TYR A 204 5.39 -1.51 -15.24
N PRO A 205 4.88 -1.87 -16.43
CA PRO A 205 5.40 -2.95 -17.24
C PRO A 205 6.29 -2.45 -18.40
N LEU A 206 6.80 -1.21 -18.31
CA LEU A 206 7.62 -0.59 -19.34
C LEU A 206 9.02 -1.21 -19.42
N SER A 207 9.59 -1.17 -20.63
CA SER A 207 10.98 -1.59 -20.89
C SER A 207 11.99 -0.76 -20.09
N GLU A 208 13.13 -1.36 -19.77
CA GLU A 208 14.21 -0.64 -19.09
C GLU A 208 14.79 0.49 -19.95
N SER A 209 14.77 0.34 -21.29
CA SER A 209 15.18 1.40 -22.22
C SER A 209 14.32 2.66 -22.10
N GLU A 210 13.03 2.50 -21.84
CA GLU A 210 12.09 3.60 -21.66
C GLU A 210 12.33 4.33 -20.33
N MET A 211 12.56 3.56 -19.26
CA MET A 211 12.87 4.12 -17.93
C MET A 211 14.23 4.83 -17.93
N GLU A 212 15.22 4.28 -18.61
CA GLU A 212 16.54 4.90 -18.76
C GLU A 212 16.48 6.16 -19.62
N TRP A 213 15.63 6.19 -20.66
CA TRP A 213 15.38 7.41 -21.42
C TRP A 213 14.85 8.51 -20.51
N ALA A 214 13.84 8.23 -19.68
CA ALA A 214 13.30 9.22 -18.74
C ALA A 214 14.36 9.69 -17.73
N ARG A 215 15.18 8.77 -17.22
CA ARG A 215 16.30 9.09 -16.33
C ARG A 215 17.28 10.09 -16.93
N LYS A 216 17.59 9.97 -18.22
CA LYS A 216 18.51 10.88 -18.92
C LYS A 216 17.86 12.21 -19.31
N ASN A 217 16.59 12.19 -19.69
CA ASN A 217 15.95 13.28 -20.42
C ASN A 217 15.09 14.21 -19.58
N VAL A 218 14.67 13.78 -18.38
CA VAL A 218 13.88 14.60 -17.45
C VAL A 218 14.77 15.08 -16.31
N THR A 219 15.04 16.38 -16.24
CA THR A 219 16.00 16.99 -15.30
C THR A 219 15.37 17.64 -14.08
N ALA A 220 14.05 17.54 -13.93
CA ALA A 220 13.33 18.12 -12.81
C ALA A 220 13.85 17.62 -11.46
N SER A 221 14.04 18.54 -10.53
CA SER A 221 14.32 18.25 -9.12
C SER A 221 13.07 17.75 -8.41
N ARG A 222 13.26 17.06 -7.30
CA ARG A 222 12.19 16.57 -6.42
C ARG A 222 11.13 17.63 -6.05
N SER A 223 11.54 18.81 -5.60
CA SER A 223 10.61 19.89 -5.19
C SER A 223 9.97 20.66 -6.35
N GLY A 224 10.38 20.40 -7.58
CA GLY A 224 9.85 21.06 -8.79
C GLY A 224 9.32 20.04 -9.79
N PHE A 225 8.96 18.84 -9.32
CA PHE A 225 8.58 17.75 -10.18
C PHE A 225 7.18 17.93 -10.77
N ASP A 226 6.33 18.72 -10.09
CA ASP A 226 5.06 19.25 -10.58
C ASP A 226 5.17 19.87 -11.99
N LYS A 227 6.31 20.52 -12.29
CA LYS A 227 6.59 21.18 -13.58
C LYS A 227 6.81 20.21 -14.74
N VAL A 228 6.96 18.91 -14.49
CA VAL A 228 7.10 17.91 -15.56
C VAL A 228 5.81 17.80 -16.36
N PHE A 229 4.64 17.89 -15.72
CA PHE A 229 3.35 17.84 -16.40
C PHE A 229 3.19 18.95 -17.47
N PRO A 230 3.32 20.25 -17.14
CA PRO A 230 3.19 21.31 -18.14
C PRO A 230 4.38 21.41 -19.10
N SER A 231 5.46 20.62 -18.91
CA SER A 231 6.60 20.60 -19.84
C SER A 231 6.26 19.93 -21.18
N ILE A 232 5.22 19.10 -21.20
CA ILE A 232 4.69 18.50 -22.42
C ILE A 232 3.72 19.49 -23.06
N ARG A 233 3.97 19.86 -24.31
CA ARG A 233 3.10 20.78 -25.05
C ARG A 233 1.69 20.20 -25.17
N TYR A 234 0.68 20.97 -24.76
CA TYR A 234 -0.72 20.57 -24.91
C TYR A 234 -1.12 20.57 -26.40
N ASP A 235 -1.68 19.45 -26.87
CA ASP A 235 -2.14 19.29 -28.26
C ASP A 235 -3.58 19.80 -28.41
N ILE A 236 -3.70 21.13 -28.52
CA ILE A 236 -5.00 21.82 -28.71
C ILE A 236 -5.73 21.29 -29.96
N PRO A 237 -5.08 21.15 -31.14
CA PRO A 237 -5.76 20.60 -32.32
C PRO A 237 -6.34 19.19 -32.11
N ARG A 238 -5.64 18.31 -31.38
CA ARG A 238 -6.16 16.97 -31.05
C ARG A 238 -7.39 17.06 -30.14
N TYR A 239 -7.36 17.92 -29.13
CA TYR A 239 -8.47 18.14 -28.21
C TYR A 239 -9.71 18.73 -28.93
N GLU A 240 -9.53 19.80 -29.71
CA GLU A 240 -10.63 20.46 -30.45
C GLU A 240 -11.29 19.54 -31.48
N ARG A 241 -10.55 18.59 -32.04
CA ARG A 241 -11.08 17.58 -32.97
C ARG A 241 -11.67 16.35 -32.27
N ASN A 242 -11.72 16.34 -30.94
CA ASN A 242 -12.19 15.23 -30.13
C ASN A 242 -11.43 13.91 -30.40
N ILE A 243 -10.15 14.00 -30.75
CA ILE A 243 -9.28 12.82 -30.96
C ILE A 243 -8.70 12.44 -29.59
N LEU A 244 -9.52 11.82 -28.74
CA LEU A 244 -9.14 11.54 -27.36
C LEU A 244 -8.14 10.39 -27.22
N SER A 245 -8.19 9.40 -28.11
CA SER A 245 -7.23 8.31 -28.13
C SER A 245 -5.90 8.71 -28.79
N TRP A 246 -4.79 8.18 -28.28
CA TRP A 246 -3.46 8.40 -28.86
C TRP A 246 -3.44 7.97 -30.33
N PRO A 247 -3.19 8.88 -31.29
CA PRO A 247 -3.39 8.59 -32.70
C PRO A 247 -2.13 8.05 -33.40
N TYR A 248 -1.01 7.89 -32.68
CA TYR A 248 0.27 7.48 -33.26
C TYR A 248 0.62 6.02 -32.95
N PRO A 249 1.45 5.36 -33.78
CA PRO A 249 1.79 3.96 -33.61
C PRO A 249 2.47 3.60 -32.29
N ASN A 250 3.30 4.49 -31.73
CA ASN A 250 4.03 4.23 -30.49
C ASN A 250 3.67 5.27 -29.42
N TYR A 251 3.49 4.80 -28.18
CA TYR A 251 3.21 5.62 -27.00
C TYR A 251 4.39 5.58 -26.05
N THR A 252 5.51 6.12 -26.52
CA THR A 252 6.74 6.26 -25.74
C THR A 252 6.86 7.66 -25.14
N LEU A 253 7.55 7.78 -24.02
CA LEU A 253 7.89 9.04 -23.37
C LEU A 253 8.63 9.98 -24.34
N SER A 254 9.50 9.44 -25.19
CA SER A 254 10.16 10.23 -26.23
C SER A 254 9.17 10.78 -27.27
N GLU A 255 8.22 9.98 -27.73
CA GLU A 255 7.20 10.45 -28.69
C GLU A 255 6.22 11.44 -28.06
N ILE A 256 5.78 11.21 -26.81
CA ILE A 256 4.95 12.15 -26.07
C ILE A 256 5.67 13.50 -25.91
N ARG A 257 6.97 13.48 -25.56
CA ARG A 257 7.78 14.71 -25.48
C ARG A 257 7.89 15.44 -26.81
N GLN A 258 8.07 14.72 -27.91
CA GLN A 258 8.26 15.32 -29.24
C GLN A 258 6.96 15.88 -29.82
N ARG A 259 5.87 15.11 -29.73
CA ARG A 259 4.59 15.43 -30.38
C ARG A 259 3.72 16.36 -29.53
N GLY A 260 3.85 16.25 -28.22
CA GLY A 260 2.88 16.79 -27.28
C GLY A 260 1.77 15.78 -27.00
N GLY A 261 0.77 16.21 -26.24
CA GLY A 261 -0.39 15.39 -25.92
C GLY A 261 -1.46 16.18 -25.18
N ILE A 262 -2.57 15.52 -24.84
CA ILE A 262 -3.60 16.09 -23.97
C ILE A 262 -3.31 15.71 -22.51
N CYS A 263 -4.19 16.09 -21.58
CA CYS A 263 -3.96 15.93 -20.13
C CYS A 263 -3.57 14.49 -19.72
N VAL A 264 -4.16 13.47 -20.36
CA VAL A 264 -3.83 12.06 -20.10
C VAL A 264 -2.38 11.71 -20.39
N ASP A 265 -1.84 12.24 -21.50
CA ASP A 265 -0.48 11.95 -21.94
C ASP A 265 0.53 12.72 -21.09
N GLN A 266 0.19 13.95 -20.69
CA GLN A 266 0.98 14.75 -19.76
C GLN A 266 1.08 14.09 -18.38
N ALA A 267 -0.05 13.60 -17.85
CA ALA A 267 -0.11 12.88 -16.58
C ALA A 267 0.70 11.58 -16.64
N TYR A 268 0.51 10.78 -17.69
CA TYR A 268 1.27 9.54 -17.89
C TYR A 268 2.77 9.80 -18.00
N PHE A 269 3.17 10.79 -18.82
CA PHE A 269 4.58 11.15 -18.98
C PHE A 269 5.21 11.57 -17.65
N ALA A 270 4.54 12.41 -16.87
CA ALA A 270 5.02 12.87 -15.58
C ALA A 270 5.12 11.71 -14.56
N ALA A 271 4.07 10.88 -14.47
CA ALA A 271 4.05 9.73 -13.56
C ALA A 271 5.21 8.76 -13.86
N MET A 272 5.33 8.29 -15.11
CA MET A 272 6.40 7.34 -15.48
C MET A 272 7.80 7.94 -15.31
N SER A 273 7.96 9.22 -15.64
CA SER A 273 9.24 9.92 -15.41
C SER A 273 9.59 10.02 -13.94
N GLY A 274 8.60 10.21 -13.06
CA GLY A 274 8.78 10.21 -11.61
C GLY A 274 9.26 8.85 -11.11
N LYS A 275 8.58 7.78 -11.52
CA LYS A 275 8.98 6.40 -11.18
C LYS A 275 10.41 6.10 -11.63
N ALA A 276 10.77 6.49 -12.85
CA ALA A 276 12.14 6.31 -13.37
C ALA A 276 13.21 7.02 -12.53
N LYS A 277 12.84 8.16 -11.93
CA LYS A 277 13.67 9.00 -11.06
C LYS A 277 13.62 8.59 -9.58
N GLY A 278 12.92 7.51 -9.24
CA GLY A 278 12.82 7.01 -7.87
C GLY A 278 11.81 7.80 -7.02
N LEU A 279 10.82 8.43 -7.66
CA LEU A 279 9.68 9.06 -6.99
C LEU A 279 8.45 8.18 -7.17
N PRO A 280 7.81 7.72 -6.08
CA PRO A 280 6.45 7.20 -6.12
C PRO A 280 5.49 8.21 -6.77
N THR A 281 4.63 7.76 -7.67
CA THR A 281 3.66 8.63 -8.37
C THR A 281 2.27 8.02 -8.46
N LEU A 282 1.27 8.90 -8.44
CA LEU A 282 -0.14 8.58 -8.61
C LEU A 282 -0.59 9.14 -9.95
N PHE A 283 -1.38 8.36 -10.69
CA PHE A 283 -2.08 8.80 -11.88
C PHE A 283 -3.55 8.97 -11.55
N PHE A 284 -4.08 10.18 -11.77
CA PHE A 284 -5.46 10.52 -11.47
C PHE A 284 -6.25 10.75 -12.75
N THR A 285 -7.51 10.34 -12.73
CA THR A 285 -8.52 10.73 -13.71
C THR A 285 -9.74 11.29 -12.99
N GLY A 286 -10.44 12.24 -13.59
CA GLY A 286 -11.65 12.83 -13.03
C GLY A 286 -12.58 13.32 -14.12
N GLN A 287 -13.81 13.62 -13.73
CA GLN A 287 -14.80 14.29 -14.57
C GLN A 287 -15.20 15.59 -13.88
N GLY A 288 -15.21 16.69 -14.62
CA GLY A 288 -15.68 17.99 -14.16
C GLY A 288 -16.62 18.62 -15.17
N ASP A 289 -16.94 19.89 -14.97
CA ASP A 289 -17.96 20.60 -15.76
C ASP A 289 -17.56 20.75 -17.24
N SER A 290 -16.26 20.79 -17.54
CA SER A 290 -15.71 20.84 -18.91
C SER A 290 -15.36 19.47 -19.52
N GLY A 291 -15.64 18.38 -18.80
CA GLY A 291 -15.40 17.00 -19.24
C GLY A 291 -14.31 16.27 -18.45
N GLY A 292 -13.73 15.24 -19.07
CA GLY A 292 -12.72 14.39 -18.45
C GLY A 292 -11.35 15.05 -18.35
N HIS A 293 -10.69 14.92 -17.20
CA HIS A 293 -9.35 15.41 -16.95
C HIS A 293 -8.46 14.33 -16.34
N ALA A 294 -7.15 14.45 -16.57
CA ALA A 294 -6.15 13.60 -15.96
C ALA A 294 -4.99 14.45 -15.44
N TRP A 295 -4.48 14.08 -14.28
CA TRP A 295 -3.36 14.75 -13.63
C TRP A 295 -2.54 13.72 -12.87
N PHE A 296 -1.48 14.16 -12.20
CA PHE A 296 -0.64 13.25 -11.44
C PHE A 296 -0.34 13.78 -10.05
N GLY A 297 0.09 12.88 -9.18
CA GLY A 297 0.68 13.22 -7.90
C GLY A 297 2.03 12.52 -7.74
N TYR A 298 2.86 13.02 -6.82
CA TYR A 298 4.13 12.39 -6.49
C TYR A 298 4.48 12.56 -5.02
N LEU A 299 5.32 11.66 -4.52
CA LEU A 299 5.88 11.75 -3.18
C LEU A 299 7.08 12.70 -3.19
N GLU A 300 6.91 13.92 -2.66
CA GLU A 300 7.98 14.92 -2.62
C GLU A 300 9.04 14.55 -1.57
N THR A 301 8.63 14.08 -0.41
CA THR A 301 9.52 13.54 0.62
C THR A 301 8.87 12.33 1.26
N PRO A 302 9.61 11.41 1.90
CA PRO A 302 9.03 10.30 2.65
C PRO A 302 7.84 10.75 3.50
N GLY A 303 6.65 10.24 3.19
CA GLY A 303 5.41 10.61 3.85
C GLY A 303 4.79 11.97 3.50
N LYS A 304 5.19 12.64 2.41
CA LYS A 304 4.56 13.89 1.95
C LYS A 304 4.21 13.79 0.47
N TRP A 305 2.93 13.64 0.19
CA TRP A 305 2.39 13.56 -1.16
C TRP A 305 1.89 14.91 -1.67
N GLU A 306 2.29 15.26 -2.89
CA GLU A 306 1.68 16.32 -3.68
C GLU A 306 0.71 15.65 -4.67
N THR A 307 -0.60 15.89 -4.55
CA THR A 307 -1.65 15.11 -5.26
C THR A 307 -2.41 15.89 -6.34
N ASP A 308 -2.11 17.18 -6.49
CA ASP A 308 -2.86 18.10 -7.36
C ASP A 308 -2.01 18.64 -8.53
N CYS A 309 -0.90 17.96 -8.89
CA CYS A 309 0.01 18.44 -9.93
C CYS A 309 -0.64 18.37 -11.32
N GLY A 310 -1.02 19.53 -11.86
CA GLY A 310 -1.77 19.63 -13.11
C GLY A 310 -3.29 19.56 -12.95
N ARG A 311 -3.82 19.59 -11.71
CA ARG A 311 -5.26 19.71 -11.45
C ARG A 311 -5.68 21.17 -11.62
N TYR A 312 -6.56 21.46 -12.57
CA TYR A 312 -7.04 22.82 -12.80
C TYR A 312 -7.97 23.26 -11.65
N ALA A 313 -7.51 24.20 -10.83
CA ALA A 313 -8.23 24.69 -9.65
C ALA A 313 -9.60 25.35 -9.96
N GLN A 314 -9.81 25.79 -11.21
CA GLN A 314 -11.00 26.53 -11.65
C GLN A 314 -12.20 25.63 -11.96
N GLU A 315 -11.99 24.32 -12.10
CA GLU A 315 -12.98 23.36 -12.59
C GLU A 315 -13.72 22.62 -11.47
N ASN A 316 -13.47 22.98 -10.19
CA ASN A 316 -14.11 22.39 -9.02
C ASN A 316 -14.20 20.85 -9.03
N TYR A 317 -13.23 20.15 -9.65
CA TYR A 317 -13.23 18.68 -9.72
C TYR A 317 -13.42 18.12 -8.31
N PRO A 318 -14.54 17.47 -7.98
CA PRO A 318 -14.80 17.07 -6.60
C PRO A 318 -13.86 15.95 -6.17
N VAL A 319 -13.47 15.06 -7.09
CA VAL A 319 -12.74 13.80 -6.83
C VAL A 319 -11.86 13.42 -8.02
N GLY A 320 -10.61 13.01 -7.74
CA GLY A 320 -9.76 12.26 -8.68
C GLY A 320 -9.73 10.79 -8.32
N GLN A 321 -9.96 9.93 -9.31
CA GLN A 321 -9.83 8.49 -9.18
C GLN A 321 -8.39 8.08 -9.53
N ALA A 322 -7.71 7.45 -8.57
CA ALA A 322 -6.46 6.74 -8.77
C ALA A 322 -6.66 5.25 -8.47
N ARG A 323 -5.75 4.39 -8.93
CA ARG A 323 -5.75 2.96 -8.62
C ARG A 323 -4.66 2.63 -7.61
N ASP A 324 -4.96 1.75 -6.67
CA ASP A 324 -3.95 1.14 -5.81
C ASP A 324 -3.16 0.12 -6.65
N PRO A 325 -1.84 0.27 -6.85
CA PRO A 325 -1.10 -0.62 -7.73
C PRO A 325 -0.91 -2.04 -7.19
N GLN A 326 -1.12 -2.24 -5.89
CA GLN A 326 -1.10 -3.57 -5.29
C GLN A 326 -2.38 -4.34 -5.64
N THR A 327 -3.55 -3.69 -5.65
CA THR A 327 -4.85 -4.38 -5.86
C THR A 327 -5.50 -4.08 -7.20
N TRP A 328 -5.00 -3.08 -7.93
CA TRP A 328 -5.58 -2.46 -9.14
C TRP A 328 -7.01 -1.91 -9.00
N LYS A 329 -7.52 -1.86 -7.76
CA LYS A 329 -8.82 -1.26 -7.42
C LYS A 329 -8.69 0.25 -7.31
N LEU A 330 -9.83 0.94 -7.45
CA LEU A 330 -9.89 2.39 -7.22
C LEU A 330 -9.61 2.70 -5.75
N ILE A 331 -8.82 3.75 -5.52
CA ILE A 331 -8.55 4.30 -4.20
C ILE A 331 -9.74 5.19 -3.82
N SER A 332 -10.29 4.98 -2.63
CA SER A 332 -11.30 5.86 -2.05
C SER A 332 -10.72 7.22 -1.62
N ASP A 333 -11.58 8.22 -1.50
CA ASP A 333 -11.20 9.54 -0.97
C ASP A 333 -10.53 9.43 0.40
N THR A 334 -11.04 8.54 1.25
CA THR A 334 -10.48 8.35 2.59
C THR A 334 -9.10 7.70 2.55
N GLU A 335 -8.88 6.71 1.70
CA GLU A 335 -7.56 6.11 1.52
C GLU A 335 -6.56 7.14 0.98
N LEU A 336 -6.95 8.01 0.03
CA LEU A 336 -6.09 9.11 -0.43
C LEU A 336 -5.77 10.10 0.71
N VAL A 337 -6.74 10.45 1.54
CA VAL A 337 -6.52 11.32 2.71
C VAL A 337 -5.59 10.65 3.72
N PHE A 338 -5.72 9.34 3.96
CA PHE A 338 -4.84 8.60 4.87
C PHE A 338 -3.41 8.51 4.33
N LEU A 339 -3.26 8.25 3.02
CA LEU A 339 -1.98 8.25 2.32
C LEU A 339 -1.31 9.64 2.45
N ALA A 340 -2.06 10.72 2.22
CA ALA A 340 -1.54 12.08 2.34
C ALA A 340 -1.21 12.49 3.79
N LYS A 341 -1.94 11.96 4.78
CA LYS A 341 -1.69 12.24 6.21
C LYS A 341 -0.53 11.46 6.79
N ASN A 342 0.04 10.49 6.06
CA ASN A 342 1.25 9.76 6.46
C ASN A 342 1.17 9.10 7.86
N ARG A 343 -0.02 8.63 8.22
CA ARG A 343 -0.26 8.07 9.56
C ARG A 343 0.50 6.77 9.78
N GLU A 344 0.76 6.02 8.71
CA GLU A 344 1.45 4.72 8.72
C GLU A 344 2.86 4.79 9.31
N ARG A 345 3.51 5.96 9.24
CA ARG A 345 4.84 6.16 9.82
C ARG A 345 4.82 6.41 11.33
N SER A 346 3.67 6.73 11.91
CA SER A 346 3.56 7.05 13.34
C SER A 346 3.66 5.79 14.22
N GLN A 347 4.28 5.93 15.39
CA GLN A 347 4.40 4.82 16.36
C GLN A 347 3.03 4.34 16.86
N ALA A 348 2.09 5.27 17.09
CA ALA A 348 0.73 4.93 17.51
C ALA A 348 0.00 4.08 16.47
N PHE A 349 0.15 4.40 15.19
CA PHE A 349 -0.45 3.64 14.10
C PHE A 349 0.16 2.24 13.99
N LYS A 350 1.50 2.12 14.04
CA LYS A 350 2.18 0.82 14.05
C LYS A 350 1.77 -0.04 15.24
N GLN A 351 1.64 0.57 16.42
CA GLN A 351 1.18 -0.13 17.62
C GLN A 351 -0.27 -0.62 17.48
N ALA A 352 -1.17 0.23 16.97
CA ALA A 352 -2.56 -0.16 16.73
C ALA A 352 -2.67 -1.28 15.69
N ARG A 353 -1.88 -1.22 14.62
CA ARG A 353 -1.76 -2.29 13.61
C ARG A 353 -1.34 -3.60 14.27
N LEU A 354 -0.22 -3.60 14.98
CA LEU A 354 0.33 -4.80 15.63
C LEU A 354 -0.66 -5.46 16.61
N TRP A 355 -1.33 -4.67 17.46
CA TRP A 355 -2.34 -5.20 18.38
C TRP A 355 -3.59 -5.71 17.66
N THR A 356 -4.00 -5.07 16.57
CA THR A 356 -5.13 -5.52 15.75
C THR A 356 -4.81 -6.84 15.04
N ASP A 357 -3.61 -6.96 14.47
CA ASP A 357 -3.13 -8.19 13.82
C ASP A 357 -3.10 -9.35 14.83
N TYR A 358 -2.63 -9.09 16.05
CA TYR A 358 -2.63 -10.08 17.12
C TYR A 358 -4.05 -10.48 17.53
N ALA A 359 -4.96 -9.51 17.71
CA ALA A 359 -6.36 -9.76 18.04
C ALA A 359 -7.08 -10.60 16.99
N ALA A 360 -6.78 -10.37 15.69
CA ALA A 360 -7.36 -11.11 14.58
C ALA A 360 -6.90 -12.58 14.52
N SER A 361 -5.82 -12.93 15.23
CA SER A 361 -5.12 -14.20 15.09
C SER A 361 -4.93 -14.94 16.42
N LEU A 362 -3.79 -14.74 17.10
CA LEU A 362 -3.47 -15.47 18.33
C LEU A 362 -4.30 -15.03 19.54
N GLY A 363 -4.75 -13.77 19.56
CA GLY A 363 -5.51 -13.15 20.65
C GLY A 363 -7.02 -13.14 20.45
N GLN A 364 -7.59 -14.05 19.66
CA GLN A 364 -9.03 -14.06 19.34
C GLN A 364 -9.95 -14.19 20.57
N ALA A 365 -9.49 -14.88 21.63
CA ALA A 365 -10.27 -15.05 22.85
C ALA A 365 -10.47 -13.71 23.58
N GLU A 366 -9.42 -12.88 23.64
CA GLU A 366 -9.40 -11.55 24.25
C GLU A 366 -9.39 -10.42 23.21
N ALA A 367 -9.96 -10.66 22.03
CA ALA A 367 -9.83 -9.74 20.90
C ALA A 367 -10.40 -8.34 21.21
N GLU A 368 -11.45 -8.26 22.04
CA GLU A 368 -12.10 -7.00 22.37
C GLU A 368 -11.18 -6.08 23.17
N GLU A 369 -10.44 -6.63 24.14
CA GLU A 369 -9.45 -5.89 24.94
C GLU A 369 -8.30 -5.36 24.08
N TRP A 370 -7.83 -6.14 23.11
CA TRP A 370 -6.79 -5.72 22.17
C TRP A 370 -7.27 -4.63 21.22
N ILE A 371 -8.50 -4.76 20.69
CA ILE A 371 -9.11 -3.76 19.81
C ILE A 371 -9.32 -2.45 20.57
N GLU A 372 -9.83 -2.49 21.81
CA GLU A 372 -9.95 -1.29 22.65
C GLU A 372 -8.59 -0.64 22.90
N ALA A 373 -7.53 -1.42 23.17
CA ALA A 373 -6.19 -0.88 23.31
C ALA A 373 -5.69 -0.20 22.02
N ALA A 374 -5.90 -0.84 20.85
CA ALA A 374 -5.52 -0.30 19.55
C ALA A 374 -6.26 1.02 19.23
N LEU A 375 -7.57 1.06 19.47
CA LEU A 375 -8.38 2.27 19.30
C LEU A 375 -8.08 3.33 20.36
N GLY A 376 -7.57 2.95 21.53
CA GLY A 376 -7.09 3.88 22.55
C GLY A 376 -5.87 4.68 22.09
N VAL A 377 -4.94 4.05 21.37
CA VAL A 377 -3.72 4.72 20.86
C VAL A 377 -3.92 5.37 19.49
N GLN A 378 -4.75 4.77 18.62
CA GLN A 378 -5.08 5.30 17.30
C GLN A 378 -6.59 5.18 17.03
N PRO A 379 -7.39 6.17 17.48
CA PRO A 379 -8.86 6.06 17.46
C PRO A 379 -9.53 5.97 16.08
N GLU A 380 -8.84 6.41 15.02
CA GLU A 380 -9.29 6.33 13.63
C GLU A 380 -8.66 5.14 12.89
N TYR A 381 -8.07 4.16 13.60
CA TYR A 381 -7.49 2.97 12.98
C TYR A 381 -8.60 2.05 12.44
N LEU A 382 -8.96 2.25 11.17
CA LEU A 382 -10.08 1.57 10.52
C LEU A 382 -10.03 0.04 10.61
N PRO A 383 -8.88 -0.65 10.46
CA PRO A 383 -8.85 -2.11 10.56
C PRO A 383 -9.30 -2.66 11.91
N ALA A 384 -9.07 -1.95 13.03
CA ALA A 384 -9.58 -2.35 14.34
C ALA A 384 -11.11 -2.25 14.41
N TRP A 385 -11.69 -1.20 13.81
CA TRP A 385 -13.15 -1.07 13.69
C TRP A 385 -13.74 -2.19 12.82
N SER A 386 -13.12 -2.50 11.69
CA SER A 386 -13.56 -3.60 10.80
C SER A 386 -13.49 -4.96 11.51
N LEU A 387 -12.40 -5.25 12.22
CA LEU A 387 -12.26 -6.47 13.00
C LEU A 387 -13.35 -6.61 14.06
N ARG A 388 -13.67 -5.51 14.77
CA ARG A 388 -14.77 -5.50 15.74
C ARG A 388 -16.12 -5.81 15.07
N ALA A 389 -16.40 -5.19 13.93
CA ALA A 389 -17.63 -5.46 13.17
C ALA A 389 -17.74 -6.95 12.79
N ASP A 390 -16.66 -7.55 12.27
CA ASP A 390 -16.63 -8.96 11.90
C ASP A 390 -16.85 -9.89 13.10
N LEU A 391 -16.23 -9.57 14.25
CA LEU A 391 -16.42 -10.33 15.48
C LEU A 391 -17.86 -10.23 16.00
N MET A 392 -18.48 -9.06 15.90
CA MET A 392 -19.89 -8.87 16.27
C MET A 392 -20.82 -9.71 15.42
N VAL A 393 -20.58 -9.79 14.11
CA VAL A 393 -21.34 -10.66 13.19
C VAL A 393 -21.12 -12.13 13.56
N LYS A 394 -19.87 -12.58 13.73
CA LYS A 394 -19.53 -13.96 14.09
C LYS A 394 -20.15 -14.40 15.42
N ARG A 395 -20.27 -13.48 16.38
CA ARG A 395 -20.85 -13.73 17.71
C ARG A 395 -22.37 -13.56 17.76
N ASN A 396 -23.02 -13.25 16.64
CA ASN A 396 -24.45 -12.93 16.58
C ASN A 396 -24.87 -11.88 17.61
N ALA A 397 -24.13 -10.78 17.69
CA ALA A 397 -24.42 -9.69 18.62
C ALA A 397 -25.88 -9.23 18.48
N ASP A 398 -26.51 -8.85 19.60
CA ASP A 398 -27.90 -8.40 19.58
C ASP A 398 -28.06 -7.06 18.83
N PRO A 399 -29.27 -6.75 18.32
CA PRO A 399 -29.48 -5.53 17.53
C PRO A 399 -29.14 -4.22 18.25
N ALA A 400 -29.26 -4.15 19.59
CA ALA A 400 -28.92 -2.94 20.33
C ALA A 400 -27.41 -2.71 20.37
N THR A 401 -26.63 -3.77 20.61
CA THR A 401 -25.17 -3.74 20.53
C THR A 401 -24.70 -3.36 19.11
N GLN A 402 -25.30 -3.94 18.08
CA GLN A 402 -25.01 -3.58 16.68
C GLN A 402 -25.29 -2.10 16.39
N LYS A 403 -26.43 -1.58 16.84
CA LYS A 403 -26.79 -0.17 16.69
C LYS A 403 -25.77 0.75 17.37
N GLN A 404 -25.41 0.48 18.62
CA GLN A 404 -24.45 1.30 19.37
C GLN A 404 -23.07 1.35 18.69
N PHE A 405 -22.62 0.21 18.15
CA PHE A 405 -21.37 0.14 17.40
C PHE A 405 -21.40 1.03 16.15
N TRP A 406 -22.41 0.90 15.29
CA TRP A 406 -22.48 1.65 14.04
C TRP A 406 -22.75 3.15 14.24
N GLU A 407 -23.44 3.54 15.32
CA GLU A 407 -23.55 4.94 15.74
C GLU A 407 -22.19 5.52 16.15
N SER A 408 -21.40 4.75 16.93
CA SER A 408 -20.06 5.13 17.35
C SER A 408 -19.10 5.23 16.16
N PHE A 409 -19.17 4.28 15.23
CA PHE A 409 -18.42 4.27 13.98
C PHE A 409 -18.76 5.51 13.12
N SER A 410 -20.04 5.75 12.87
CA SER A 410 -20.50 6.90 12.06
C SER A 410 -20.07 8.23 12.67
N LYS A 411 -20.07 8.33 14.01
CA LYS A 411 -19.59 9.51 14.73
C LYS A 411 -18.08 9.68 14.60
N ARG A 412 -17.32 8.59 14.75
CA ARG A 412 -15.85 8.58 14.63
C ARG A 412 -15.40 9.06 13.25
N PHE A 413 -16.05 8.55 12.21
CA PHE A 413 -15.68 8.82 10.83
C PHE A 413 -16.51 9.94 10.18
N ALA A 414 -17.10 10.84 10.97
CA ALA A 414 -17.97 11.89 10.46
C ALA A 414 -17.31 12.83 9.43
N SER A 415 -15.98 12.97 9.48
CA SER A 415 -15.19 13.75 8.52
C SER A 415 -14.83 13.01 7.22
N TYR A 416 -15.17 11.72 7.12
CA TYR A 416 -14.90 10.83 5.99
C TYR A 416 -16.24 10.37 5.41
N PRO A 417 -16.80 11.08 4.41
CA PRO A 417 -18.18 10.87 3.99
C PRO A 417 -18.49 9.45 3.51
N ASP A 418 -17.56 8.81 2.80
CA ASP A 418 -17.66 7.42 2.36
C ASP A 418 -17.78 6.45 3.54
N LEU A 419 -16.89 6.53 4.54
CA LEU A 419 -16.97 5.70 5.74
C LEU A 419 -18.24 6.01 6.57
N LYS A 420 -18.60 7.29 6.70
CA LYS A 420 -19.82 7.67 7.40
C LYS A 420 -21.06 7.03 6.75
N VAL A 421 -21.14 7.02 5.42
CA VAL A 421 -22.24 6.39 4.68
C VAL A 421 -22.29 4.89 4.97
N VAL A 422 -21.15 4.19 5.02
CA VAL A 422 -21.12 2.76 5.40
C VAL A 422 -21.81 2.53 6.76
N GLY A 423 -21.48 3.34 7.76
CA GLY A 423 -22.13 3.23 9.08
C GLY A 423 -23.63 3.55 9.03
N GLN A 424 -24.05 4.54 8.24
CA GLN A 424 -25.46 4.88 8.05
C GLN A 424 -26.25 3.79 7.32
N GLU A 425 -25.66 3.12 6.33
CA GLU A 425 -26.26 2.00 5.62
C GLU A 425 -26.49 0.80 6.55
N LYS A 426 -25.51 0.50 7.43
CA LYS A 426 -25.69 -0.54 8.46
C LYS A 426 -26.75 -0.20 9.50
N LEU A 427 -26.86 1.06 9.90
CA LEU A 427 -27.96 1.51 10.75
C LEU A 427 -29.32 1.43 10.04
N LEU A 428 -29.35 1.64 8.72
CA LEU A 428 -30.57 1.53 7.92
C LEU A 428 -31.03 0.08 7.79
N GLU A 429 -30.10 -0.87 7.56
CA GLU A 429 -30.38 -2.32 7.58
C GLU A 429 -31.03 -2.73 8.91
N LEU A 430 -30.47 -2.30 10.04
CA LEU A 430 -31.01 -2.57 11.38
C LEU A 430 -32.40 -1.94 11.59
N ALA A 431 -32.59 -0.70 11.15
CA ALA A 431 -33.87 0.00 11.28
C ALA A 431 -34.97 -0.68 10.45
N LYS A 432 -34.63 -1.17 9.24
CA LYS A 432 -35.54 -1.97 8.39
C LYS A 432 -35.92 -3.28 9.05
N ALA A 433 -34.96 -4.02 9.60
CA ALA A 433 -35.23 -5.25 10.32
C ALA A 433 -36.10 -5.06 11.57
N GLY A 434 -35.94 -3.92 12.27
CA GLY A 434 -36.73 -3.57 13.45
C GLY A 434 -38.05 -2.85 13.19
N GLY A 435 -38.36 -2.45 11.94
CA GLY A 435 -39.58 -1.72 11.59
C GLY A 435 -39.62 -0.25 12.04
N ASP A 436 -38.48 0.40 12.32
CA ASP A 436 -38.43 1.81 12.73
C ASP A 436 -38.57 2.75 11.51
N THR A 437 -39.80 2.98 11.07
CA THR A 437 -40.15 3.80 9.90
C THR A 437 -39.59 5.24 9.96
N LYS A 438 -39.48 5.81 11.16
CA LYS A 438 -38.94 7.16 11.35
C LYS A 438 -37.43 7.18 11.14
N GLN A 439 -36.72 6.21 11.72
CA GLN A 439 -35.27 6.09 11.54
C GLN A 439 -34.90 5.77 10.09
N ILE A 440 -35.66 4.90 9.42
CA ILE A 440 -35.50 4.58 7.99
C ILE A 440 -35.55 5.86 7.14
N THR A 441 -36.64 6.63 7.26
CA THR A 441 -36.84 7.85 6.46
C THR A 441 -35.73 8.89 6.67
N ASN A 442 -35.24 9.01 7.91
CA ASN A 442 -34.18 9.94 8.25
C ASN A 442 -32.83 9.52 7.65
N LEU A 443 -32.46 8.23 7.75
CA LEU A 443 -31.20 7.72 7.23
C LEU A 443 -31.16 7.77 5.69
N GLU A 444 -32.26 7.38 5.02
CA GLU A 444 -32.37 7.47 3.56
C GLU A 444 -32.17 8.90 3.05
N ARG A 445 -32.78 9.88 3.72
CA ARG A 445 -32.58 11.31 3.40
C ARG A 445 -31.12 11.73 3.59
N GLN A 446 -30.50 11.34 4.70
CA GLN A 446 -29.11 11.72 5.00
C GLN A 446 -28.12 11.14 3.97
N ILE A 447 -28.27 9.86 3.62
CA ILE A 447 -27.43 9.18 2.63
C ILE A 447 -27.61 9.85 1.26
N LEU A 448 -28.85 10.14 0.86
CA LEU A 448 -29.15 10.80 -0.41
C LEU A 448 -28.48 12.19 -0.51
N VAL A 449 -28.58 13.01 0.54
CA VAL A 449 -27.96 14.35 0.55
C VAL A 449 -26.43 14.26 0.46
N GLN A 450 -25.81 13.34 1.20
CA GLN A 450 -24.36 13.19 1.23
C GLN A 450 -23.79 12.67 -0.10
N ASN A 451 -24.49 11.75 -0.78
CA ASN A 451 -24.07 11.24 -2.08
C ASN A 451 -24.31 12.26 -3.21
N ARG A 452 -25.39 13.06 -3.17
CA ARG A 452 -25.67 14.11 -4.17
C ARG A 452 -24.58 15.18 -4.26
N SER A 453 -23.91 15.51 -3.16
CA SER A 453 -22.90 16.57 -3.13
C SER A 453 -21.52 16.16 -3.66
N LYS A 454 -21.26 14.88 -3.93
CA LYS A 454 -19.90 14.39 -4.27
C LYS A 454 -19.83 13.26 -5.31
N ARG A 455 -20.92 12.55 -5.59
CA ARG A 455 -20.92 11.34 -6.43
C ARG A 455 -22.13 11.33 -7.37
N PHE A 456 -21.99 11.96 -8.54
CA PHE A 456 -22.96 11.85 -9.64
C PHE A 456 -23.02 10.41 -10.20
N ASP A 457 -21.96 9.62 -9.99
CA ASP A 457 -21.76 8.24 -10.42
C ASP A 457 -22.53 7.20 -9.58
N LEU A 458 -22.65 7.37 -8.25
CA LEU A 458 -23.43 6.46 -7.41
C LEU A 458 -24.95 6.71 -7.45
N GLY A 459 -25.38 7.90 -7.87
CA GLY A 459 -26.79 8.21 -8.07
C GLY A 459 -27.45 7.31 -9.12
N ILE A 460 -26.66 6.81 -10.09
CA ILE A 460 -27.15 5.89 -11.12
C ILE A 460 -27.35 4.48 -10.55
N GLY A 461 -26.52 4.02 -9.60
CA GLY A 461 -26.68 2.71 -8.97
C GLY A 461 -27.94 2.62 -8.08
N ALA A 462 -28.22 3.68 -7.30
CA ALA A 462 -29.41 3.73 -6.47
C ALA A 462 -30.71 3.97 -7.28
N ALA A 463 -30.62 4.68 -8.41
CA ALA A 463 -31.76 4.88 -9.32
C ALA A 463 -32.01 3.67 -10.23
N ALA A 464 -30.97 2.94 -10.65
CA ALA A 464 -31.11 1.72 -11.46
C ALA A 464 -31.83 0.60 -10.70
N GLY A 465 -31.60 0.48 -9.38
CA GLY A 465 -32.34 -0.45 -8.53
C GLY A 465 -33.85 -0.19 -8.46
N GLN A 466 -34.30 1.06 -8.65
CA GLN A 466 -35.72 1.42 -8.68
C GLN A 466 -36.37 1.29 -10.07
N VAL A 467 -35.57 1.13 -11.13
CA VAL A 467 -36.04 1.00 -12.52
C VAL A 467 -36.14 -0.47 -12.96
N MET A 468 -35.54 -1.41 -12.20
CA MET A 468 -35.65 -2.86 -12.46
C MET A 468 -36.83 -3.56 -11.74
N GLU A 469 -37.61 -2.83 -10.93
CA GLU A 469 -38.80 -3.34 -10.21
C GLU A 469 -40.14 -2.77 -10.74
N LYS A 470 -40.18 -2.36 -12.02
CA LYS A 470 -41.43 -2.16 -12.78
C LYS A 470 -41.31 -2.86 -14.12
#